data_AF-A0A1V9Z818-F1
#
_entry.id   AF-A0A1V9Z818-F1
#
_cell.length_a   1.000
_cell.length_b   1.000
_cell.length_c   1.000
_cell.angle_alpha   90.00
_cell.angle_beta   90.00
_cell.angle_gamma   90.00
#
_symmetry.space_group_name_H-M   'P 1'
#
loop_
_entity.id
_entity.type
_entity.pdbx_description
1 polymer ?
#
loop_
_entity_poly.entity_id
_entity_poly.type
_entity_poly.pdbx_seq_one_letter_code
_entity_poly.pdbx_strand_id
1 'polypeptide(L)'
;MAPAPPKLPLTATESIVRTSLSPDASVPRAVLEMTAMLGSEFVRSLLVSANERALKDAKREAFCILPPHVNHALEAYPVIKASVDTLPKGEAKKKKRGKDLFKGESHAELLAAQNALFAQAKALQDM
;
A
#
# COMPACT_ATOMS: atom_id res chain seq x y z
N MET A 1 -5.25 -4.42 -30.79
CA MET A 1 -6.09 -3.61 -29.90
C MET A 1 -5.25 -3.26 -28.68
N ALA A 2 -5.04 -1.97 -28.38
CA ALA A 2 -4.42 -1.59 -27.12
C ALA A 2 -5.38 -1.94 -25.97
N PRO A 3 -4.89 -2.41 -24.81
CA PRO A 3 -5.73 -2.66 -23.65
C PRO A 3 -6.41 -1.35 -23.20
N ALA A 4 -7.65 -1.45 -22.74
CA ALA A 4 -8.36 -0.32 -22.17
C ALA A 4 -7.53 0.28 -21.00
N PRO A 5 -7.48 1.62 -20.85
CA PRO A 5 -6.72 2.24 -19.79
C PRO A 5 -7.23 1.76 -18.42
N PRO A 6 -6.34 1.52 -17.44
CA PRO A 6 -6.73 1.04 -16.13
C PRO A 6 -7.66 2.05 -15.45
N LYS A 7 -8.85 1.60 -15.06
CA LYS A 7 -9.84 2.38 -14.33
C LYS A 7 -9.80 2.02 -12.86
N LEU A 8 -10.04 3.01 -11.99
CA LEU A 8 -10.28 2.73 -10.58
C LEU A 8 -11.47 1.76 -10.42
N PRO A 9 -11.43 0.82 -9.47
CA PRO A 9 -12.53 -0.10 -9.24
C PRO A 9 -13.81 0.65 -8.83
N LEU A 10 -14.91 0.40 -9.53
CA LEU A 10 -16.19 1.10 -9.29
C LEU A 10 -16.68 0.95 -7.84
N THR A 11 -16.46 -0.21 -7.22
CA THR A 11 -16.84 -0.46 -5.81
C THR A 11 -16.07 0.44 -4.84
N ALA A 12 -14.77 0.64 -5.09
CA ALA A 12 -13.94 1.55 -4.30
C ALA A 12 -14.34 3.02 -4.56
N THR A 13 -14.58 3.38 -5.82
CA THR A 13 -15.05 4.72 -6.19
C THR A 13 -16.38 5.04 -5.52
N GLU A 14 -17.35 4.13 -5.56
CA GLU A 14 -18.64 4.30 -4.90
C GLU A 14 -18.49 4.46 -3.39
N SER A 15 -17.67 3.60 -2.74
CA SER A 15 -17.41 3.71 -1.31
C SER A 15 -16.82 5.06 -0.92
N ILE A 16 -15.93 5.63 -1.74
CA ILE A 16 -15.31 6.94 -1.49
C ILE A 16 -16.32 8.07 -1.74
N VAL A 17 -17.07 8.04 -2.84
CA VAL A 17 -18.06 9.08 -3.17
C VAL A 17 -19.14 9.16 -2.08
N ARG A 18 -19.58 8.02 -1.53
CA ARG A 18 -20.59 7.97 -0.47
C ARG A 18 -20.15 8.59 0.85
N THR A 19 -18.85 8.71 1.14
CA THR A 19 -18.41 9.42 2.37
C THR A 19 -18.69 10.92 2.32
N SER A 20 -18.90 11.46 1.13
CA SER A 20 -19.10 12.88 0.87
C SER A 20 -20.55 13.24 0.52
N LEU A 21 -21.46 12.26 0.51
CA LEU A 21 -22.87 12.42 0.17
C LEU A 21 -23.76 12.01 1.34
N SER A 22 -25.01 12.47 1.34
CA SER A 22 -26.00 11.99 2.30
C SER A 22 -26.29 10.49 2.07
N PRO A 23 -26.67 9.73 3.12
CA PRO A 23 -26.92 8.28 3.02
C PRO A 23 -27.97 7.93 1.96
N ASP A 24 -28.96 8.80 1.77
CA ASP A 24 -30.09 8.60 0.86
C ASP A 24 -29.83 9.14 -0.56
N ALA A 25 -28.66 9.73 -0.81
CA ALA A 25 -28.33 10.22 -2.15
C ALA A 25 -28.19 9.05 -3.13
N SER A 26 -29.00 9.10 -4.19
CA SER A 26 -28.82 8.21 -5.34
C SER A 26 -27.63 8.67 -6.17
N VAL A 27 -26.69 7.75 -6.42
CA VAL A 27 -25.51 8.01 -7.26
C VAL A 27 -25.67 7.22 -8.56
N PRO A 28 -25.95 7.88 -9.70
CA PRO A 28 -26.08 7.19 -10.98
C PRO A 28 -24.78 6.48 -11.35
N ARG A 29 -24.89 5.28 -11.93
CA ARG A 29 -23.73 4.49 -12.39
C ARG A 29 -22.82 5.27 -13.34
N ALA A 30 -23.39 6.08 -14.24
CA ALA A 30 -22.63 6.92 -15.16
C ALA A 30 -21.73 7.94 -14.43
N VAL A 31 -22.19 8.47 -13.28
CA VAL A 31 -21.39 9.36 -12.44
C VAL A 31 -20.22 8.60 -11.82
N LEU A 32 -20.46 7.41 -11.28
CA LEU A 32 -19.40 6.56 -10.74
C LEU A 32 -18.34 6.20 -11.80
N GLU A 33 -18.77 5.85 -13.02
CA GLU A 33 -17.87 5.57 -14.13
C GLU A 33 -17.05 6.79 -14.54
N MET A 34 -17.67 7.97 -14.59
CA MET A 34 -16.97 9.22 -14.88
C MET A 34 -15.97 9.57 -13.76
N THR A 35 -16.36 9.47 -12.49
CA THR A 35 -15.47 9.70 -11.35
C THR A 35 -14.30 8.73 -11.35
N ALA A 36 -14.52 7.45 -11.65
CA ALA A 36 -13.45 6.46 -11.75
C ALA A 36 -12.47 6.79 -12.87
N MET A 37 -12.95 7.26 -14.03
CA MET A 37 -12.10 7.72 -15.13
C MET A 37 -11.30 8.96 -14.77
N LEU A 38 -11.93 9.97 -14.16
CA LEU A 38 -11.26 11.19 -13.72
C LEU A 38 -10.20 10.91 -12.64
N GLY A 39 -10.50 10.01 -11.71
CA GLY A 39 -9.54 9.56 -10.70
C GLY A 39 -8.33 8.85 -11.32
N SER A 40 -8.55 7.98 -12.30
CA SER A 40 -7.45 7.37 -13.06
C SER A 40 -6.60 8.40 -13.82
N GLU A 41 -7.23 9.36 -14.49
CA GLU A 41 -6.52 10.43 -15.21
C GLU A 41 -5.73 11.33 -14.26
N PHE A 42 -6.28 11.64 -13.09
CA PHE A 42 -5.56 12.37 -12.05
C PHE A 42 -4.30 11.63 -11.60
N VAL A 43 -4.41 10.33 -11.27
CA VAL A 43 -3.27 9.50 -10.89
C VAL A 43 -2.23 9.45 -12.02
N ARG A 44 -2.66 9.28 -13.27
CA ARG A 44 -1.78 9.28 -14.44
C ARG A 44 -1.02 10.60 -14.57
N SER A 45 -1.72 11.74 -14.49
CA SER A 45 -1.12 13.08 -14.56
C SER A 45 -0.11 13.31 -13.44
N LEU A 46 -0.45 12.89 -12.22
CA LEU A 46 0.44 12.98 -11.06
C LEU A 46 1.72 12.16 -11.27
N LEU A 47 1.60 10.93 -11.79
CA LEU A 47 2.74 10.05 -12.06
C LEU A 47 3.64 10.59 -13.18
N VAL A 48 3.08 11.22 -14.21
CA VAL A 48 3.88 11.87 -15.27
C VAL A 48 4.74 12.98 -14.66
N SER A 49 4.15 13.89 -13.89
CA SER A 49 4.88 14.97 -13.22
C SER A 49 5.93 14.45 -12.22
N ALA A 50 5.58 13.43 -11.44
CA ALA A 50 6.51 12.79 -10.51
C ALA A 50 7.66 12.08 -11.24
N ASN A 51 7.40 11.47 -12.40
CA ASN A 51 8.42 10.84 -13.23
C ASN A 51 9.40 11.85 -13.82
N GLU A 52 8.91 12.99 -14.33
CA GLU A 52 9.76 14.08 -14.81
C GLU A 52 10.69 14.58 -13.71
N ARG A 53 10.19 14.69 -12.48
CA ARG A 53 11.02 15.06 -11.33
C ARG A 53 12.05 13.97 -11.00
N ALA A 54 11.63 12.71 -10.97
CA ALA A 54 12.51 11.59 -10.70
C ALA A 54 13.65 11.47 -11.73
N LEU A 55 13.36 11.75 -13.00
CA LEU A 55 14.33 11.77 -14.09
C LEU A 55 15.37 12.89 -13.90
N LYS A 56 14.94 14.08 -13.46
CA LYS A 56 15.86 15.20 -13.17
C LYS A 56 16.80 14.90 -12.00
N ASP A 57 16.31 14.17 -11.00
CA ASP A 57 17.06 13.79 -9.80
C ASP A 57 17.91 12.51 -10.01
N ALA A 58 17.76 11.83 -11.16
CA ALA A 58 18.41 10.56 -11.44
C ALA A 58 19.91 10.71 -11.76
N LYS A 59 20.75 9.90 -11.11
CA LYS A 59 22.19 9.77 -11.41
C LYS A 59 22.52 8.59 -12.32
N ARG A 60 21.52 7.77 -12.66
CA ARG A 60 21.61 6.54 -13.45
C ARG A 60 20.35 6.41 -14.29
N GLU A 61 20.44 5.70 -15.42
CA GLU A 61 19.29 5.50 -16.33
C GLU A 61 18.13 4.75 -15.67
N ALA A 62 18.42 3.79 -14.80
CA ALA A 62 17.41 3.12 -13.98
C ALA A 62 17.12 3.94 -12.72
N PHE A 63 15.97 4.59 -12.68
CA PHE A 63 15.48 5.33 -11.52
C PHE A 63 14.04 4.92 -11.16
N CYS A 64 13.66 5.20 -9.91
CA CYS A 64 12.32 4.94 -9.40
C CYS A 64 11.67 6.25 -8.94
N ILE A 65 10.34 6.32 -9.04
CA ILE A 65 9.57 7.38 -8.38
C ILE A 65 9.61 7.12 -6.87
N LEU A 66 10.03 8.13 -6.10
CA LEU A 66 10.12 8.10 -4.64
C LEU A 66 9.08 9.07 -4.05
N PRO A 67 8.71 8.92 -2.76
CA PRO A 67 7.76 9.83 -2.10
C PRO A 67 8.05 11.33 -2.26
N PRO A 68 9.32 11.81 -2.22
CA PRO A 68 9.63 13.22 -2.47
C PRO A 68 9.21 13.70 -3.86
N HIS A 69 9.30 12.87 -4.89
CA HIS A 69 8.91 13.23 -6.26
C HIS A 69 7.38 13.39 -6.37
N VAL A 70 6.64 12.52 -5.70
CA VAL A 70 5.17 12.61 -5.62
C VAL A 70 4.74 13.83 -4.82
N ASN A 71 5.41 14.12 -3.70
CA ASN A 71 5.13 15.32 -2.90
C ASN A 71 5.36 16.62 -3.69
N HIS A 72 6.39 16.65 -4.53
CA HIS A 72 6.62 17.78 -5.44
C HIS A 72 5.53 17.88 -6.51
N ALA A 73 5.11 16.76 -7.12
CA ALA A 73 4.00 16.77 -8.08
C ALA A 73 2.68 17.26 -7.45
N LEU A 74 2.47 17.00 -6.15
CA LEU A 74 1.31 17.45 -5.39
C LEU A 74 1.32 18.97 -5.10
N GLU A 75 2.42 19.69 -5.30
CA GLU A 75 2.45 21.16 -5.12
C GLU A 75 1.46 21.88 -6.05
N ALA A 76 1.14 21.29 -7.21
CA ALA A 76 0.09 21.78 -8.11
C ALA A 76 -1.34 21.63 -7.55
N TYR A 77 -1.52 20.86 -6.47
CA TYR A 77 -2.81 20.52 -5.87
C TYR A 77 -2.78 20.79 -4.35
N PRO A 78 -2.76 22.06 -3.91
CA PRO A 78 -2.50 22.44 -2.52
C PRO A 78 -3.51 21.84 -1.52
N VAL A 79 -4.78 21.72 -1.90
CA VAL A 79 -5.82 21.10 -1.07
C VAL A 79 -5.53 19.62 -0.84
N ILE A 80 -5.18 18.89 -1.90
CA ILE A 80 -4.84 17.46 -1.83
C ILE A 80 -3.54 17.26 -1.05
N LYS A 81 -2.54 18.12 -1.29
CA LYS A 81 -1.27 18.08 -0.57
C LYS A 81 -1.46 18.24 0.93
N ALA A 82 -2.29 19.20 1.35
CA ALA A 82 -2.61 19.39 2.76
C ALA A 82 -3.27 18.14 3.38
N SER A 83 -4.18 17.48 2.66
CA SER A 83 -4.77 16.22 3.11
C SER A 83 -3.77 15.06 3.18
N VAL A 84 -2.80 15.00 2.26
CA VAL A 84 -1.75 13.96 2.29
C VAL A 84 -0.78 14.19 3.45
N ASP A 85 -0.43 15.45 3.74
CA ASP A 85 0.49 15.81 4.82
C ASP A 85 -0.08 15.48 6.22
N THR A 86 -1.41 15.39 6.36
CA THR A 86 -2.08 14.99 7.61
C THR A 86 -2.28 13.47 7.75
N LEU A 87 -2.05 12.68 6.69
CA LEU A 87 -2.15 11.22 6.78
C LEU A 87 -1.04 10.68 7.69
N PRO A 88 -1.35 9.70 8.55
CA PRO A 88 -0.33 9.06 9.38
C PRO A 88 0.72 8.45 8.47
N LYS A 89 1.97 8.91 8.59
CA LYS A 89 3.11 8.31 7.90
C LYS A 89 3.24 6.90 8.43
N GLY A 90 2.81 5.92 7.64
CA GLY A 90 2.85 4.51 8.04
C GLY A 90 4.23 4.21 8.58
N GLU A 91 4.31 3.83 9.85
CA GLU A 91 5.57 3.44 10.46
C GLU A 91 6.16 2.36 9.57
N ALA A 92 7.34 2.63 9.00
CA ALA A 92 8.08 1.60 8.32
C ALA A 92 8.29 0.50 9.36
N LYS A 93 7.47 -0.56 9.31
CA LYS A 93 7.66 -1.76 10.13
C LYS A 93 9.08 -2.19 9.83
N LYS A 94 10.02 -1.83 10.71
CA LYS A 94 11.38 -2.33 10.67
C LYS A 94 11.19 -3.83 10.69
N LYS A 95 11.41 -4.50 9.55
CA LYS A 95 11.58 -5.94 9.56
C LYS A 95 12.69 -6.16 10.59
N LYS A 96 12.35 -6.70 11.76
CA LYS A 96 13.33 -7.23 12.73
C LYS A 96 14.03 -8.40 12.04
N ARG A 97 14.86 -8.11 11.04
CA ARG A 97 15.72 -9.07 10.39
C ARG A 97 16.87 -9.31 11.37
N GLY A 98 16.74 -10.41 12.11
CA GLY A 98 17.88 -11.22 12.53
C GLY A 98 18.53 -10.93 13.89
N LYS A 99 18.44 -9.73 14.46
CA LYS A 99 19.23 -9.43 15.69
C LYS A 99 18.61 -9.88 17.02
N ASP A 100 17.31 -10.08 17.09
CA ASP A 100 16.63 -10.55 18.31
C ASP A 100 16.08 -11.99 18.18
N LEU A 101 16.20 -12.63 17.01
CA LEU A 101 15.73 -14.01 16.79
C LEU A 101 16.62 -15.07 17.48
N PHE A 102 17.81 -14.68 17.95
CA PHE A 102 18.79 -15.56 18.58
C PHE A 102 19.21 -15.10 19.99
N LYS A 103 18.38 -14.28 20.65
CA LYS A 103 18.57 -13.93 22.07
C LYS A 103 17.86 -14.91 23.04
N GLY A 104 17.47 -16.07 22.53
CA GLY A 104 16.87 -17.16 23.31
C GLY A 104 17.75 -18.40 23.32
N GLU A 105 17.20 -19.46 23.88
CA GLU A 105 17.76 -20.81 23.93
C GLU A 105 18.42 -21.22 22.60
N SER A 106 19.54 -21.92 22.71
CA SER A 106 20.29 -22.42 21.56
C SER A 106 19.41 -23.31 20.69
N HIS A 107 19.73 -23.41 19.39
CA HIS A 107 19.01 -24.27 18.45
C HIS A 107 18.89 -25.73 18.95
N ALA A 108 19.89 -26.21 19.70
CA ALA A 108 19.89 -27.55 20.29
C ALA A 108 18.83 -27.70 21.41
N GLU A 109 18.68 -26.68 22.26
CA GLU A 109 17.68 -26.65 23.33
C GLU A 109 16.26 -26.58 22.75
N LEU A 110 16.04 -25.76 21.73
CA LEU A 110 14.75 -25.66 21.03
C LEU A 110 14.36 -26.99 20.36
N LEU A 111 15.32 -27.71 19.76
CA LEU A 111 15.10 -29.03 19.18
C LEU A 111 14.76 -30.09 20.24
N ALA A 112 15.46 -30.07 21.38
CA ALA A 112 15.19 -30.98 22.48
C ALA A 112 13.78 -30.75 23.06
N ALA A 113 13.39 -29.49 23.28
CA ALA A 113 12.06 -29.13 23.75
C ALA A 113 10.97 -29.54 22.76
N GLN A 114 11.19 -29.34 21.45
CA GLN A 114 10.26 -29.77 20.40
C GLN A 114 10.10 -31.30 20.40
N ASN A 115 11.19 -32.05 20.45
CA ASN A 115 11.15 -33.52 20.45
C ASN A 115 10.47 -34.08 21.71
N ALA A 116 10.68 -33.44 22.87
CA ALA A 116 9.99 -33.82 24.10
C ALA A 116 8.47 -33.61 24.00
N LEU A 117 8.04 -32.49 23.41
CA LEU A 117 6.61 -32.22 23.15
C LEU A 117 6.00 -33.25 22.19
N PHE A 118 6.71 -33.63 21.12
CA PHE A 118 6.24 -34.67 20.21
C PHE A 118 6.19 -36.06 20.87
N ALA A 119 7.16 -36.40 21.72
CA ALA A 119 7.14 -37.65 22.47
C ALA A 119 5.95 -37.72 23.44
N GLN A 120 5.64 -36.63 24.14
CA GLN A 120 4.47 -36.55 25.01
C GLN A 120 3.15 -36.65 24.23
N ALA A 121 3.04 -35.93 23.10
CA ALA A 121 1.85 -35.99 22.26
C ALA A 121 1.64 -37.40 21.67
N LYS A 122 2.72 -38.07 21.28
CA LYS A 122 2.67 -39.45 20.80
C LYS A 122 2.24 -40.43 21.89
N ALA A 123 2.78 -40.31 23.10
CA ALA A 123 2.38 -41.14 24.23
C ALA A 123 0.92 -40.95 24.65
N LEU A 124 0.34 -39.76 24.42
CA LEU A 124 -1.09 -39.47 24.63
C LEU A 124 -1.98 -39.98 23.50
N GLN A 125 -1.45 -40.19 22.30
CA GLN A 125 -2.18 -40.70 21.14
C GLN A 125 -2.17 -42.24 21.07
N ASP A 126 -1.14 -42.87 21.65
CA ASP A 126 -0.99 -44.33 21.74
C ASP A 126 -1.67 -44.94 22.99
N MET A 127 -2.35 -44.11 23.82
CA MET A 127 -3.30 -44.53 24.86
C MET A 127 -4.75 -44.43 24.37
#